data_AF-A0A1C5MJH8-F1
#
_entry.id   AF-A0A1C5MJH8-F1
#
_cell.length_a   1.000
_cell.length_b   1.000
_cell.length_c   1.000
_cell.angle_alpha   90.00
_cell.angle_beta   90.00
_cell.angle_gamma   90.00
#
_symmetry.space_group_name_H-M   'P 1'
#
loop_
_entity.id
_entity.type
_entity.pdbx_description
1 polymer ?
#
loop_
_entity_poly.entity_id
_entity_poly.type
_entity_poly.pdbx_seq_one_letter_code
_entity_poly.pdbx_strand_id
1 'polypeptide(L)'
;MNVLEKILEEIEEEIRDSIPFSEQRADGLRKARDIIRKHMDDLSRENSQENARLPRDNDGWIPVEERLPEPSCDVLVQWEKYERYTDTIYTYMDKMWFDSMDENGNAIFETIGGTPNGKIIAWQPLPEPYRPEKEKSSCKERIMSRFMKVE
;
A
#
# COMPACT_ATOMS: atom_id res chain seq x y z
N MET A 1 -18.14 11.27 15.01
CA MET A 1 -17.40 11.41 16.27
C MET A 1 -16.25 10.43 16.24
N ASN A 2 -15.02 10.94 16.19
CA ASN A 2 -13.81 10.13 16.17
C ASN A 2 -13.62 9.45 17.53
N VAL A 3 -12.97 8.28 17.57
CA VAL A 3 -12.62 7.56 18.80
C VAL A 3 -11.85 8.48 19.76
N LEU A 4 -10.95 9.32 19.22
CA LEU A 4 -10.19 10.30 20.00
C LEU A 4 -11.06 11.40 20.64
N GLU A 5 -12.09 11.88 19.94
CA GLU A 5 -13.01 12.88 20.48
C GLU A 5 -13.82 12.31 21.64
N LYS A 6 -14.28 11.06 21.49
CA LYS A 6 -15.00 10.34 22.54
C LYS A 6 -14.15 10.13 23.79
N ILE A 7 -12.87 9.78 23.63
CA ILE A 7 -11.94 9.62 24.76
C ILE A 7 -11.74 10.95 25.50
N LEU A 8 -11.64 12.07 24.78
CA LEU A 8 -11.50 13.39 25.41
C LEU A 8 -12.77 13.79 26.18
N GLU A 9 -13.94 13.47 25.66
CA GLU A 9 -15.24 13.70 26.32
C GLU A 9 -15.36 12.89 27.61
N GLU A 10 -15.05 11.58 27.58
CA GLU A 10 -15.06 10.72 28.78
C GLU A 10 -14.10 11.23 29.87
N ILE A 11 -12.91 11.72 29.50
CA ILE A 11 -11.96 12.32 30.45
C ILE A 11 -12.51 13.62 31.05
N GLU A 12 -13.21 14.44 30.26
CA GLU A 12 -13.83 15.68 30.75
C GLU A 12 -14.97 15.41 31.74
N GLU A 13 -15.76 14.35 31.52
CA GLU A 13 -16.76 13.88 32.47
C GLU A 13 -16.11 13.40 33.77
N GLU A 14 -15.08 12.56 33.70
CA GLU A 14 -14.37 12.06 34.89
C GLU A 14 -13.68 13.21 35.68
N ILE A 15 -13.18 14.23 35.00
CA ILE A 15 -12.67 15.45 35.64
C ILE A 15 -13.79 16.14 36.42
N ARG A 16 -14.97 16.30 35.81
CA ARG A 16 -16.13 16.96 36.43
C ARG A 16 -16.57 16.22 37.69
N ASP A 17 -16.59 14.91 37.63
CA ASP A 17 -16.98 14.04 38.75
C ASP A 17 -15.91 13.97 39.84
N SER A 18 -14.64 14.19 39.49
CA SER A 18 -13.52 14.15 40.44
C SER A 18 -13.30 15.46 41.22
N ILE A 19 -13.66 16.62 40.66
CA ILE A 19 -13.48 17.95 41.28
C ILE A 19 -14.05 18.04 42.71
N PRO A 20 -15.26 17.50 43.01
CA PRO A 20 -15.83 17.57 44.36
C PRO A 20 -15.08 16.75 45.41
N PHE A 21 -14.24 15.79 44.99
CA PHE A 21 -13.62 14.80 45.89
C PHE A 21 -12.11 14.98 46.03
N SER A 22 -11.41 15.40 44.96
CA SER A 22 -9.95 15.62 45.00
C SER A 22 -9.45 16.45 43.81
N GLU A 23 -8.92 17.63 44.12
CA GLU A 23 -8.27 18.50 43.13
C GLU A 23 -7.01 17.86 42.53
N GLN A 24 -6.28 17.04 43.30
CA GLN A 24 -5.10 16.32 42.82
C GLN A 24 -5.46 15.25 41.77
N ARG A 25 -6.59 14.56 41.94
CA ARG A 25 -7.08 13.59 40.94
C ARG A 25 -7.50 14.31 39.66
N ALA A 26 -8.22 15.43 39.79
CA ALA A 26 -8.61 16.25 38.65
C ALA A 26 -7.39 16.83 37.91
N ASP A 27 -6.32 17.22 38.61
CA ASP A 27 -5.08 17.72 38.02
C ASP A 27 -4.36 16.65 37.18
N GLY A 28 -4.31 15.41 37.67
CA GLY A 28 -3.76 14.27 36.91
C GLY A 28 -4.51 14.01 35.60
N LEU A 29 -5.85 14.05 35.65
CA LEU A 29 -6.70 13.85 34.47
C LEU A 29 -6.60 15.02 33.47
N ARG A 30 -6.47 16.26 33.96
CA ARG A 30 -6.21 17.43 33.10
C ARG A 30 -4.90 17.29 32.34
N LYS A 31 -3.82 16.87 33.02
CA LYS A 31 -2.53 16.61 32.35
C LYS A 31 -2.64 15.52 31.29
N ALA A 32 -3.35 14.43 31.58
CA ALA A 32 -3.57 13.36 30.61
C ALA A 32 -4.35 13.88 29.38
N ARG A 33 -5.45 14.61 29.59
CA ARG A 33 -6.24 15.26 28.53
C ARG A 33 -5.38 16.18 27.65
N ASP A 34 -4.54 17.01 28.27
CA ASP A 34 -3.73 17.99 27.55
C ASP A 34 -2.61 17.33 26.75
N ILE A 35 -2.00 16.24 27.26
CA ILE A 35 -1.04 15.43 26.50
C ILE A 35 -1.71 14.81 25.27
N ILE A 36 -2.88 14.19 25.44
CA ILE A 36 -3.63 13.55 24.34
C ILE A 36 -4.02 14.60 23.29
N ARG A 37 -4.54 15.76 23.70
CA ARG A 37 -4.90 16.85 22.80
C ARG A 37 -3.69 17.38 22.03
N LYS A 38 -2.56 17.60 22.71
CA LYS A 38 -1.33 18.06 22.06
C LYS A 38 -0.88 17.10 20.95
N HIS A 39 -0.86 15.80 21.23
CA HIS A 39 -0.51 14.80 20.22
C HIS A 39 -1.55 14.68 19.11
N MET A 40 -2.84 14.94 19.37
CA MET A 40 -3.88 15.02 18.34
C MET A 40 -3.65 16.22 17.39
N ASP A 41 -3.28 17.38 17.92
CA ASP A 41 -2.95 18.56 17.12
C ASP A 41 -1.65 18.36 16.33
N ASP A 42 -0.64 17.72 16.92
CA ASP A 42 0.61 17.36 16.24
C ASP A 42 0.36 16.34 15.11
N LEU A 43 -0.48 15.33 15.36
CA LEU A 43 -0.95 14.41 14.32
C LEU A 43 -1.68 15.14 13.20
N SER A 44 -2.46 16.19 13.48
CA SER A 44 -3.14 16.98 12.43
C SER A 44 -2.16 17.79 11.56
N ARG A 45 -1.02 18.21 12.13
CA ARG A 45 0.05 18.98 11.46
C ARG A 45 1.00 18.10 10.66
N GLU A 46 1.40 16.96 11.21
CA GLU A 46 2.16 15.94 10.47
C GLU A 46 1.30 15.34 9.36
N ASN A 47 0.00 15.11 9.64
CA ASN A 47 -0.97 14.71 8.63
C ASN A 47 -1.27 15.81 7.62
N SER A 48 -0.93 17.10 7.76
CA SER A 48 -1.12 18.06 6.64
C SER A 48 -0.02 17.93 5.59
N GLN A 49 1.17 17.46 5.99
CA GLN A 49 2.27 17.15 5.07
C GLN A 49 2.18 15.71 4.55
N GLU A 50 1.51 14.82 5.29
CA GLU A 50 1.26 13.44 4.92
C GLU A 50 -0.10 13.20 4.20
N ASN A 51 -1.17 13.99 4.45
CA ASN A 51 -2.49 13.89 3.80
C ASN A 51 -2.57 14.52 2.40
N ALA A 52 -1.44 14.90 1.81
CA ALA A 52 -1.33 14.91 0.35
C ALA A 52 -1.22 13.48 -0.23
N ARG A 53 -1.16 12.45 0.63
CA ARG A 53 -1.24 11.03 0.28
C ARG A 53 -2.72 10.59 0.32
N LEU A 54 -3.33 10.71 -0.86
CA LEU A 54 -4.50 9.98 -1.35
C LEU A 54 -4.56 8.52 -0.84
N PRO A 55 -5.75 7.88 -0.79
CA PRO A 55 -5.99 6.59 -0.14
C PRO A 55 -4.93 5.55 -0.54
N ARG A 56 -3.97 5.32 0.35
CA ARG A 56 -2.81 4.44 0.16
C ARG A 56 -2.87 3.17 1.01
N ASP A 57 -4.07 2.79 1.47
CA ASP A 57 -4.30 1.55 2.24
C ASP A 57 -4.43 0.31 1.32
N ASN A 58 -3.64 0.23 0.25
CA ASN A 58 -3.56 -0.93 -0.63
C ASN A 58 -2.24 -1.70 -0.41
N ASP A 59 -1.62 -1.64 0.77
CA ASP A 59 -0.37 -2.36 1.10
C ASP A 59 0.76 -2.25 0.05
N GLY A 60 0.79 -1.18 -0.74
CA GLY A 60 1.75 -0.98 -1.84
C GLY A 60 1.32 -1.50 -3.22
N TRP A 61 0.12 -2.10 -3.34
CA TRP A 61 -0.48 -2.48 -4.62
C TRP A 61 -0.99 -1.28 -5.40
N ILE A 62 -0.67 -1.29 -6.70
CA ILE A 62 -1.00 -0.27 -7.68
C ILE A 62 -1.90 -0.91 -8.73
N PRO A 63 -3.16 -0.48 -8.87
CA PRO A 63 -4.03 -0.96 -9.94
C PRO A 63 -3.43 -0.67 -11.32
N VAL A 64 -3.57 -1.60 -12.27
CA VAL A 64 -3.07 -1.37 -13.64
C VAL A 64 -3.78 -0.23 -14.36
N GLU A 65 -5.01 0.08 -13.95
CA GLU A 65 -5.79 1.20 -14.45
C GLU A 65 -5.28 2.56 -13.91
N GLU A 66 -4.59 2.56 -12.76
CA GLU A 66 -4.01 3.77 -12.18
C GLU A 66 -2.65 4.09 -12.80
N ARG A 67 -1.76 3.09 -12.83
CA ARG A 67 -0.39 3.25 -13.33
C ARG A 67 0.19 1.92 -13.77
N LEU A 68 1.02 1.94 -14.81
CA LEU A 68 1.78 0.77 -15.25
C LEU A 68 3.22 0.79 -14.69
N PRO A 69 3.86 -0.37 -14.52
CA PRO A 69 5.26 -0.44 -14.16
C PRO A 69 6.17 0.16 -15.24
N GLU A 70 7.43 0.40 -14.88
CA GLU A 70 8.45 0.69 -15.88
C GLU A 70 8.67 -0.54 -16.78
N PRO A 71 8.85 -0.35 -18.10
CA PRO A 71 9.08 -1.45 -19.03
C PRO A 71 10.25 -2.32 -18.61
N SER A 72 10.10 -3.65 -18.76
CA SER A 72 11.14 -4.64 -18.46
C SER A 72 11.59 -4.77 -16.99
N CYS A 73 10.93 -4.11 -16.05
CA CYS A 73 11.18 -4.36 -14.62
C CYS A 73 10.27 -5.50 -14.11
N ASP A 74 10.87 -6.40 -13.33
CA ASP A 74 10.13 -7.46 -12.68
C ASP A 74 9.32 -6.90 -11.50
N VAL A 75 8.04 -7.25 -11.43
CA VAL A 75 7.08 -6.82 -10.42
C VAL A 75 6.29 -8.02 -9.91
N LEU A 76 5.73 -7.90 -8.71
CA LEU A 76 4.72 -8.84 -8.23
C LEU A 76 3.36 -8.42 -8.80
N VAL A 77 2.64 -9.35 -9.39
CA VAL A 77 1.38 -9.09 -10.08
C VAL A 77 0.27 -9.94 -9.50
N GLN A 78 -0.88 -9.31 -9.27
CA GLN A 78 -2.13 -9.96 -8.90
C GLN A 78 -3.04 -10.05 -10.12
N TRP A 79 -3.55 -11.25 -10.38
CA TRP A 79 -4.43 -11.52 -11.52
C TRP A 79 -5.52 -12.53 -11.20
N GLU A 80 -6.62 -12.45 -11.94
CA GLU A 80 -7.78 -13.30 -11.75
C GLU A 80 -8.06 -14.16 -12.97
N LYS A 81 -8.50 -15.38 -12.71
CA LYS A 81 -8.99 -16.31 -13.73
C LYS A 81 -10.33 -16.86 -13.31
N TYR A 82 -11.31 -16.71 -14.18
CA TYR A 82 -12.60 -17.37 -14.06
C TYR A 82 -12.49 -18.82 -14.54
N GLU A 83 -12.78 -19.77 -13.66
CA GLU A 83 -12.77 -21.20 -13.97
C GLU A 83 -14.20 -21.71 -14.16
N ARG A 84 -14.52 -22.16 -15.38
CA ARG A 84 -15.89 -22.53 -15.77
C ARG A 84 -16.40 -23.77 -15.05
N TYR A 85 -15.52 -24.73 -14.73
CA TYR A 85 -15.95 -25.99 -14.13
C TYR A 85 -16.40 -25.84 -12.67
N THR A 86 -15.82 -24.86 -11.95
CA THR A 86 -16.13 -24.60 -10.54
C THR A 86 -16.97 -23.34 -10.35
N ASP A 87 -17.29 -22.62 -11.42
CA ASP A 87 -17.97 -21.32 -11.39
C ASP A 87 -17.38 -20.36 -10.34
N THR A 88 -16.05 -20.28 -10.31
CA THR A 88 -15.30 -19.56 -9.28
C THR A 88 -14.22 -18.70 -9.92
N ILE A 89 -14.00 -17.52 -9.35
CA ILE A 89 -12.87 -16.64 -9.70
C ILE A 89 -11.71 -16.99 -8.78
N TYR A 90 -10.60 -17.45 -9.34
CA TYR A 90 -9.37 -17.67 -8.62
C TYR A 90 -8.46 -16.46 -8.77
N THR A 91 -7.91 -16.02 -7.64
CA THR A 91 -6.92 -14.94 -7.57
C THR A 91 -5.54 -15.56 -7.41
N TYR A 92 -4.61 -15.12 -8.25
CA TYR A 92 -3.22 -15.58 -8.28
C TYR A 92 -2.28 -14.40 -8.07
N MET A 93 -1.10 -14.70 -7.52
CA MET A 93 0.01 -13.77 -7.42
C MET A 93 1.24 -14.39 -8.06
N ASP A 94 1.93 -13.66 -8.92
CA ASP A 94 3.13 -14.16 -9.60
C ASP A 94 4.14 -13.04 -9.92
N LYS A 95 5.40 -13.41 -10.12
CA LYS A 95 6.47 -12.50 -10.58
C LYS A 95 6.39 -12.38 -12.10
N MET A 96 6.10 -11.18 -12.60
CA MET A 96 5.98 -10.90 -14.03
C MET A 96 6.75 -9.63 -14.40
N TRP A 97 7.01 -9.41 -15.69
CA TRP A 97 7.47 -8.11 -16.19
C TRP A 97 6.44 -7.49 -17.11
N PHE A 98 6.36 -6.16 -17.10
CA PHE A 98 5.59 -5.42 -18.08
C PHE A 98 6.34 -5.41 -19.41
N ASP A 99 5.72 -5.94 -20.47
CA ASP A 99 6.29 -5.92 -21.83
C ASP A 99 5.77 -4.73 -22.62
N SER A 100 4.45 -4.67 -22.84
CA SER A 100 3.83 -3.69 -23.74
C SER A 100 2.32 -3.53 -23.49
N MET A 101 1.69 -2.64 -24.26
CA MET A 101 0.24 -2.50 -24.31
C MET A 101 -0.28 -3.17 -25.59
N ASP A 102 -1.40 -3.89 -25.52
CA ASP A 102 -2.06 -4.42 -26.71
C ASP A 102 -2.74 -3.31 -27.53
N GLU A 103 -3.25 -3.67 -28.70
CA GLU A 103 -3.97 -2.76 -29.61
C GLU A 103 -5.25 -2.15 -29.00
N ASN A 104 -5.79 -2.78 -27.95
CA ASN A 104 -7.00 -2.36 -27.24
C ASN A 104 -6.68 -1.53 -25.98
N GLY A 105 -5.41 -1.26 -25.69
CA GLY A 105 -4.99 -0.52 -24.51
C GLY A 105 -4.91 -1.36 -23.22
N ASN A 106 -4.87 -2.70 -23.31
CA ASN A 106 -4.66 -3.58 -22.16
C ASN A 106 -3.17 -3.85 -21.94
N ALA A 107 -2.75 -3.82 -20.69
CA ALA A 107 -1.37 -4.07 -20.32
C ALA A 107 -1.02 -5.56 -20.43
N ILE A 108 0.03 -5.85 -21.19
CA ILE A 108 0.57 -7.21 -21.37
C ILE A 108 1.69 -7.41 -20.36
N PHE A 109 1.48 -8.39 -19.48
CA PHE A 109 2.47 -8.88 -18.54
C PHE A 109 2.92 -10.28 -18.95
N GLU A 110 4.21 -10.55 -18.88
CA GLU A 110 4.79 -11.83 -19.26
C GLU A 110 5.57 -12.47 -18.11
N THR A 111 5.58 -13.80 -18.13
CA THR A 111 6.47 -14.64 -17.30
C THR A 111 7.43 -15.41 -18.21
N ILE A 112 8.40 -16.11 -17.62
CA ILE A 112 9.26 -17.05 -18.35
C ILE A 112 8.42 -18.14 -19.04
N GLY A 113 7.24 -18.46 -18.51
CA GLY A 113 6.29 -19.43 -19.07
C GLY A 113 5.28 -18.84 -20.07
N GLY A 114 5.37 -17.55 -20.38
CA GLY A 114 4.44 -16.83 -21.27
C GLY A 114 3.43 -15.94 -20.51
N THR A 115 2.45 -15.43 -21.26
CA THR A 115 1.38 -14.54 -20.75
C THR A 115 0.33 -15.32 -19.97
N PRO A 116 -0.09 -14.85 -18.78
CA PRO A 116 -1.15 -15.50 -18.01
C PRO A 116 -2.48 -15.47 -18.76
N ASN A 117 -3.21 -16.59 -18.70
CA ASN A 117 -4.56 -16.68 -19.26
C ASN A 117 -5.61 -16.19 -18.24
N GLY A 118 -5.55 -14.90 -17.92
CA GLY A 118 -6.45 -14.23 -16.99
C GLY A 118 -6.28 -12.70 -17.00
N LYS A 119 -7.08 -12.00 -16.20
CA LYS A 119 -7.10 -10.54 -16.13
C LYS A 119 -6.12 -10.05 -15.06
N ILE A 120 -5.20 -9.18 -15.44
CA ILE A 120 -4.32 -8.48 -14.49
C ILE A 120 -5.09 -7.35 -13.79
N ILE A 121 -4.90 -7.19 -12.48
CA ILE A 121 -5.67 -6.25 -11.66
C ILE A 121 -4.75 -5.20 -11.04
N ALA A 122 -3.67 -5.66 -10.40
CA ALA A 122 -2.76 -4.79 -9.68
C ALA A 122 -1.34 -5.36 -9.70
N TRP A 123 -0.37 -4.49 -9.42
CA TRP A 123 1.03 -4.84 -9.29
C TRP A 123 1.69 -4.10 -8.13
N GLN A 124 2.82 -4.60 -7.66
CA GLN A 124 3.68 -3.89 -6.73
C GLN A 124 5.16 -4.19 -7.02
N PRO A 125 6.09 -3.33 -6.59
CA PRO A 125 7.52 -3.64 -6.61
C PRO A 125 7.81 -4.95 -5.88
N LEU A 126 8.85 -5.68 -6.29
CA LEU A 126 9.26 -6.88 -5.57
C LEU A 126 9.74 -6.51 -4.16
N PRO A 127 9.40 -7.30 -3.13
CA PRO A 127 9.93 -7.12 -1.80
C PRO A 127 11.45 -7.32 -1.80
N GLU A 128 12.12 -6.76 -0.79
CA GLU A 128 13.55 -7.00 -0.61
C GLU A 128 13.82 -8.51 -0.51
N PRO A 129 14.82 -9.03 -1.27
CA PRO A 129 15.15 -10.44 -1.22
C PRO A 129 15.47 -10.89 0.21
N TYR A 130 14.84 -11.98 0.66
CA TYR A 130 15.11 -12.56 1.98
C TYR A 130 16.59 -12.94 2.19
N ARG A 131 17.32 -13.23 1.11
CA ARG A 131 18.76 -13.50 1.13
C ARG A 131 19.48 -12.51 0.23
N PRO A 132 20.65 -11.99 0.66
CA PRO A 132 21.45 -11.11 -0.19
C PRO A 132 21.76 -11.84 -1.51
N GLU A 133 21.36 -11.21 -2.61
CA GLU A 133 21.60 -11.74 -3.95
C GLU A 133 23.09 -11.79 -4.22
N LYS A 134 23.57 -12.93 -4.72
CA LYS A 134 24.84 -12.97 -5.45
C LYS A 134 24.56 -12.32 -6.80
N GLU A 135 24.93 -11.04 -6.93
CA GLU A 135 24.90 -10.19 -8.14
C GLU A 135 24.22 -10.82 -9.36
N LYS A 136 22.97 -10.45 -9.69
CA LYS A 136 22.49 -10.50 -11.08
C LYS A 136 21.52 -9.38 -11.44
N SER A 137 21.89 -8.73 -12.55
CA SER A 137 21.14 -7.87 -13.46
C SER A 137 20.11 -6.93 -12.86
N SER A 138 20.59 -5.71 -12.57
CA SER A 138 19.78 -4.49 -12.57
C SER A 138 18.80 -4.48 -13.76
N CYS A 139 17.59 -3.93 -13.57
CA CYS A 139 16.58 -3.70 -14.62
C CYS A 139 17.16 -3.08 -15.91
N LYS A 140 18.31 -2.40 -15.82
CA LYS A 140 19.10 -1.87 -16.94
C LYS A 140 19.70 -2.94 -17.88
N GLU A 141 20.12 -4.11 -17.39
CA GLU A 141 20.82 -5.12 -18.21
C GLU A 141 19.90 -5.86 -19.19
N ARG A 142 18.62 -6.08 -18.86
CA ARG A 142 17.63 -6.67 -19.77
C ARG A 142 17.30 -5.75 -20.94
N ILE A 143 17.20 -4.44 -20.70
CA ILE A 143 17.03 -3.44 -21.77
C ILE A 143 18.21 -3.50 -22.74
N MET A 144 19.45 -3.51 -22.22
CA MET A 144 20.67 -3.53 -23.04
C MET A 144 20.80 -4.82 -23.87
N SER A 145 20.34 -5.96 -23.37
CA SER A 145 20.42 -7.24 -24.10
C SER A 145 19.36 -7.38 -25.21
N ARG A 146 18.26 -6.62 -25.19
CA ARG A 146 17.28 -6.55 -26.30
C ARG A 146 17.80 -5.69 -27.45
N PHE A 147 18.53 -4.61 -27.16
CA PHE A 147 19.10 -3.71 -28.18
C PHE A 147 20.38 -4.24 -28.84
N MET A 148 21.14 -5.12 -28.19
CA MET A 148 22.38 -5.66 -28.76
C MET A 148 22.22 -6.94 -29.60
N LYS A 149 21.00 -7.45 -29.80
CA LYS A 149 20.75 -8.59 -30.71
C LYS A 149 20.36 -8.14 -32.13
N VAL A 150 21.17 -7.26 -32.72
CA VAL A 150 21.13 -6.98 -34.16
C VAL A 150 22.55 -7.17 -34.71
N GLU A 151 22.86 -8.42 -35.05
CA GLU A 151 23.85 -8.81 -36.07
C GLU A 151 23.34 -10.07 -36.78
#